data_AF-A0A830CWJ4-F1
#
_entry.id   AF-A0A830CWJ4-F1
#
_cell.length_a   1.000
_cell.length_b   1.000
_cell.length_c   1.000
_cell.angle_alpha   90.00
_cell.angle_beta   90.00
_cell.angle_gamma   90.00
#
_symmetry.space_group_name_H-M   'P 1'
#
loop_
_entity.id
_entity.type
_entity.pdbx_description
1 polymer ?
#
loop_
_entity_poly.entity_id
_entity_poly.type
_entity_poly.pdbx_seq_one_letter_code
_entity_poly.pdbx_strand_id
1 'polypeptide(L)' 'MAHVRVSPAATIYSAAILEYLSLKLLELTRNTSKHLKVKCIIPRHLQLAIRVDKELDTLIRGIIAGDTTSNVSIVRN' A
#
# COMPACT_ATOMS: atom_id res chain seq x y z
N MET A 1 26.99 -8.60 22.33
CA MET A 1 25.66 -8.24 21.80
C MET A 1 24.70 -8.12 22.97
N ALA A 2 24.30 -6.91 23.35
CA ALA A 2 23.29 -6.72 24.39
C ALA A 2 21.90 -7.02 23.80
N HIS A 3 21.13 -7.87 24.46
CA HIS A 3 19.76 -8.19 24.05
C HIS A 3 18.86 -7.03 24.46
N VAL A 4 18.43 -6.21 23.48
CA VAL A 4 17.47 -5.13 23.73
C VAL A 4 16.15 -5.76 24.14
N ARG A 5 15.65 -5.38 25.33
CA ARG A 5 14.31 -5.79 25.79
C ARG A 5 13.29 -4.82 25.22
N VAL A 6 12.31 -5.36 24.52
CA VAL A 6 11.17 -4.60 23.98
C VAL A 6 10.00 -4.75 24.95
N SER A 7 9.35 -3.64 25.30
CA SER A 7 8.17 -3.67 26.16
C SER A 7 7.02 -4.42 25.45
N PRO A 8 6.23 -5.26 26.15
CA PRO A 8 5.10 -5.98 25.55
C PRO A 8 4.10 -5.06 24.85
N ALA A 9 3.89 -3.87 25.39
CA ALA A 9 3.04 -2.84 24.79
C ALA A 9 3.48 -2.44 23.37
N ALA A 10 4.79 -2.36 23.12
CA ALA A 10 5.31 -1.98 21.80
C ALA A 10 4.93 -3.00 20.71
N THR A 11 4.88 -4.28 21.05
CA THR A 11 4.41 -5.35 20.15
C THR A 11 2.93 -5.20 19.82
N ILE A 12 2.10 -4.86 20.81
CA ILE A 12 0.65 -4.66 20.64
C ILE A 12 0.38 -3.47 19.72
N TYR A 13 1.05 -2.32 19.96
CA TYR A 13 0.92 -1.15 19.10
C TYR A 13 1.37 -1.44 17.67
N SER A 14 2.49 -2.15 17.50
CA SER A 14 3.00 -2.52 16.18
C SER A 14 2.02 -3.44 15.44
N ALA A 15 1.45 -4.44 16.12
CA ALA A 15 0.46 -5.34 15.54
C ALA A 15 -0.82 -4.59 15.11
N ALA A 16 -1.33 -3.69 15.94
CA ALA A 16 -2.52 -2.89 15.63
C ALA A 16 -2.30 -1.99 14.40
N ILE A 17 -1.12 -1.38 14.28
CA ILE A 17 -0.75 -0.55 13.11
C ILE A 17 -0.71 -1.40 11.84
N LEU A 18 -0.08 -2.58 11.90
CA LEU A 18 0.02 -3.50 10.77
C LEU A 18 -1.35 -4.04 10.33
N GLU A 19 -2.23 -4.35 11.30
CA GLU A 19 -3.60 -4.78 11.03
C GLU A 19 -4.41 -3.69 10.34
N TYR A 20 -4.35 -2.46 10.86
CA TYR A 20 -5.03 -1.31 10.28
C TYR A 20 -4.60 -1.06 8.82
N LEU A 21 -3.29 -1.04 8.56
CA LEU A 21 -2.74 -0.84 7.21
C LEU A 21 -3.17 -1.95 6.24
N SER A 22 -3.11 -3.20 6.68
CA SER A 22 -3.49 -4.36 5.87
C SER A 22 -4.98 -4.35 5.55
N LEU A 23 -5.82 -4.00 6.53
CA LEU A 23 -7.27 -3.90 6.36
C LEU A 23 -7.64 -2.81 5.35
N LYS A 24 -7.04 -1.62 5.49
CA LYS A 24 -7.28 -0.47 4.60
C LYS A 24 -6.89 -0.77 3.15
N LEU A 25 -5.71 -1.39 2.96
CA LEU A 25 -5.24 -1.81 1.64
C LEU A 25 -6.18 -2.86 1.01
N LEU A 26 -6.61 -3.85 1.80
CA LEU A 26 -7.50 -4.91 1.33
C LEU A 26 -8.89 -4.38 0.97
N GLU A 27 -9.43 -3.43 1.75
CA GLU A 27 -10.72 -2.80 1.48
C GLU A 27 -10.74 -2.10 0.11
N LEU A 28 -9.75 -1.25 -0.15
CA LEU A 28 -9.60 -0.51 -1.40
C LEU A 28 -9.37 -1.46 -2.59
N THR A 29 -8.54 -2.49 -2.38
CA THR A 29 -8.23 -3.50 -3.40
C THR A 29 -9.45 -4.35 -3.72
N ARG A 30 -10.24 -4.70 -2.71
CA ARG A 30 -11.51 -5.43 -2.88
C ARG A 30 -12.51 -4.59 -3.65
N ASN A 31 -12.62 -3.29 -3.37
CA ASN A 31 -13.48 -2.41 -4.13
C ASN A 31 -13.08 -2.41 -5.62
N THR A 32 -11.78 -2.25 -5.88
CA THR A 32 -11.23 -2.31 -7.24
C THR A 32 -11.46 -3.65 -7.93
N SER A 33 -11.29 -4.78 -7.22
CA SER A 33 -11.54 -6.12 -7.76
C SER A 33 -13.02 -6.35 -8.14
N LYS A 34 -13.95 -5.80 -7.35
CA LYS A 34 -15.39 -5.86 -7.66
C LYS A 34 -15.71 -5.12 -8.95
N HIS A 35 -15.08 -3.98 -9.19
CA HIS A 35 -15.25 -3.21 -10.43
C HIS A 35 -14.81 -4.00 -11.66
N LEU A 36 -13.75 -4.81 -11.56
CA LEU A 36 -13.27 -5.66 -12.65
C LEU A 36 -13.95 -7.03 -12.74
N LYS A 37 -14.96 -7.33 -11.91
CA LYS A 37 -15.76 -8.58 -11.92
C LYS A 37 -14.93 -9.88 -11.81
N VAL A 38 -13.76 -9.81 -11.21
CA VAL A 38 -12.86 -10.95 -11.03
C VAL A 38 -12.85 -11.38 -9.56
N LYS A 39 -12.86 -12.70 -9.33
CA LYS A 39 -12.87 -13.29 -7.97
C LYS A 39 -11.52 -13.25 -7.28
N CYS A 40 -10.43 -13.06 -8.02
CA CYS A 40 -9.05 -13.07 -7.52
C CYS A 40 -8.46 -11.66 -7.49
N ILE A 41 -7.74 -11.34 -6.42
CA ILE A 41 -6.97 -10.09 -6.31
C ILE A 41 -5.66 -10.25 -7.07
N ILE A 42 -5.49 -9.49 -8.16
CA ILE A 42 -4.24 -9.43 -8.94
C ILE A 42 -3.46 -8.14 -8.64
N PRO A 43 -2.13 -8.09 -8.91
CA PRO A 43 -1.30 -6.91 -8.65
C PRO A 43 -1.84 -5.61 -9.26
N ARG A 44 -2.58 -5.69 -10.37
CA ARG A 44 -3.22 -4.52 -11.00
C ARG A 44 -4.31 -3.88 -10.12
N HIS A 45 -5.09 -4.66 -9.38
CA HIS A 45 -6.10 -4.10 -8.46
C HIS A 45 -5.44 -3.36 -7.30
N LEU A 46 -4.32 -3.91 -6.81
CA LEU A 46 -3.54 -3.30 -5.76
C LEU A 46 -2.97 -1.96 -6.22
N GLN A 47 -2.36 -1.93 -7.41
CA GLN A 47 -1.79 -0.71 -7.98
C GLN A 47 -2.85 0.38 -8.22
N LEU A 48 -4.03 0.00 -8.72
CA LEU A 48 -5.13 0.93 -8.92
C LEU A 48 -5.70 1.43 -7.58
N ALA A 49 -5.89 0.54 -6.61
CA ALA A 49 -6.37 0.89 -5.27
C ALA A 49 -5.42 1.86 -4.53
N ILE A 50 -4.11 1.64 -4.65
CA ILE A 50 -3.09 2.53 -4.06
C ILE A 50 -3.14 3.92 -4.70
N ARG A 51 -3.29 4.01 -6.03
CA ARG A 51 -3.34 5.31 -6.73
C ARG A 51 -4.60 6.13 -6.44
N VAL A 52 -5.67 5.49 -6.02
CA VAL A 52 -6.92 6.18 -5.66
C VAL A 52 -6.81 6.83 -4.28
N ASP A 53 -5.94 6.32 -3.41
CA ASP A 53 -5.78 6.78 -2.03
C ASP A 53 -4.49 7.60 -1.87
N LYS A 54 -4.62 8.88 -1.53
CA LYS A 54 -3.49 9.81 -1.43
C LYS A 54 -2.52 9.47 -0.29
N GLU A 55 -3.04 8.96 0.82
CA GLU A 55 -2.22 8.62 1.99
C GLU A 55 -1.37 7.40 1.66
N LEU A 56 -1.96 6.40 1.01
CA LEU A 56 -1.30 5.17 0.62
C LEU A 56 -0.33 5.36 -0.55
N ASP A 57 -0.67 6.22 -1.52
CA ASP A 57 0.23 6.66 -2.58
C ASP A 57 1.48 7.34 -2.00
N THR A 58 1.29 8.22 -1.01
CA THR A 58 2.40 8.90 -0.33
C THR A 58 3.25 7.93 0.48
N LEU A 59 2.62 6.98 1.19
CA LEU A 59 3.31 5.96 1.98
C LEU A 59 4.17 5.02 1.10
N ILE A 60 3.68 4.66 -0.10
CA ILE A 60 4.33 3.68 -0.98
C ILE A 60 5.36 4.32 -1.94
N ARG A 61 5.29 5.63 -2.18
CA ARG A 61 6.25 6.38 -3.03
C ARG A 61 7.73 6.12 -2.70
N GLY A 62 8.06 5.81 -1.45
CA GLY A 62 9.44 5.51 -1.03
C GLY A 62 9.86 4.03 -1.13
N ILE A 63 8.93 3.10 -1.35
CA ILE A 63 9.18 1.65 -1.24
C ILE A 63 9.23 0.98 -2.63
N ILE A 64 8.44 1.45 -3.59
CA ILE A 64 8.35 0.87 -4.92
C ILE A 64 8.62 1.99 -5.94
N ALA A 65 9.67 1.83 -6.75
CA ALA A 65 9.96 2.63 -7.95
C ALA A 65 8.91 2.42 -9.06
N GLY A 66 7.63 2.53 -8.71
CA GLY A 66 6.48 2.48 -9.60
C GLY A 66 6.11 3.88 -10.07
N ASP A 67 7.11 4.73 -10.25
CA ASP A 67 6.97 6.00 -10.92
C ASP A 67 6.81 5.74 -12.42
N THR A 68 5.60 5.32 -12.83
CA THR A 68 5.20 5.37 -14.25
C THR A 68 4.38 6.63 -14.56
N THR A 69 4.19 7.50 -13.57
CA THR A 69 3.51 8.80 -13.74
C THR A 69 4.43 10.01 -13.58
N SER A 70 5.69 9.73 -13.24
CA SER A 70 6.98 10.26 -13.65
C SER A 70 7.10 10.67 -15.12
N ASN A 71 6.18 11.50 -15.63
CA ASN A 71 6.34 12.31 -16.83
C ASN A 71 6.04 11.65 -18.21
N VAL A 72 4.81 11.88 -18.70
CA VAL A 72 4.56 12.04 -20.16
C VAL A 72 5.00 13.46 -20.64
N SER A 73 5.71 14.21 -19.79
CA SER A 73 6.24 15.54 -20.11
C SER A 73 7.72 15.53 -20.55
N ILE A 74 8.46 14.41 -20.47
CA ILE A 74 9.88 14.33 -20.92
C ILE A 74 10.03 13.83 -22.37
N VAL A 75 8.96 13.82 -23.18
CA VAL A 75 9.04 13.52 -24.64
C VAL A 75 8.30 14.58 -25.44
N ARG A 76 8.64 15.86 -25.19
CA ARG A 76 8.13 17.01 -25.95
C ARG A 76 9.24 17.97 -26.44
N ASN A 77 10.45 17.45 -26.65
CA ASN A 77 11.46 18.14 -27.45
C ASN A 77 12.07 17.15 -28.44
#